data_AF-A0A1G3QVT6-F1
#
_entry.id   AF-A0A1G3QVT6-F1
#
_cell.length_a   1.000
_cell.length_b   1.000
_cell.length_c   1.000
_cell.angle_alpha   90.00
_cell.angle_beta   90.00
_cell.angle_gamma   90.00
#
_symmetry.space_group_name_H-M   'P 1'
#
loop_
_entity.id
_entity.type
_entity.pdbx_description
1 polymer ?
#
loop_
_entity_poly.entity_id
_entity_poly.type
_entity_poly.pdbx_seq_one_letter_code
_entity_poly.pdbx_strand_id
1 'polypeptide(L)'
;MPRPRVTETQQGIQGKFPVKIYDQMQRKLRDKGWIETGDIIKSGTIKGPALEIGPGPAYVGLEWLKNTPGTTLKGLDISSVLCLQMVHSTLKG
;
A
#
# COMPACT_ATOMS: atom_id res chain seq x y z
N MET A 1 -10.85 -14.66 27.80
CA MET A 1 -9.72 -14.92 26.87
C MET A 1 -10.14 -14.53 25.47
N PRO A 2 -9.37 -13.71 24.73
CA PRO A 2 -9.66 -13.47 23.32
C PRO A 2 -9.50 -14.76 22.52
N ARG A 3 -10.32 -14.93 21.47
CA ARG A 3 -10.22 -16.11 20.60
C ARG A 3 -8.81 -16.23 20.02
N PRO A 4 -8.29 -17.45 19.81
CA PRO A 4 -7.03 -17.65 19.09
C PRO A 4 -7.12 -16.99 17.72
N ARG A 5 -6.09 -16.21 17.35
CA ARG A 5 -6.01 -15.62 16.01
C ARG A 5 -5.70 -16.73 15.01
N VAL A 6 -6.39 -16.70 13.86
CA VAL A 6 -6.12 -17.58 12.72
C VAL A 6 -5.29 -16.77 11.72
N THR A 7 -4.16 -17.33 11.27
CA THR A 7 -3.33 -16.70 10.25
C THR A 7 -4.07 -16.71 8.91
N GLU A 8 -4.25 -15.53 8.32
CA GLU A 8 -4.98 -15.36 7.05
C GLU A 8 -4.18 -15.92 5.86
N THR A 9 -2.89 -15.60 5.77
CA THR A 9 -1.99 -16.20 4.78
C THR A 9 -0.53 -16.16 5.22
N GLN A 10 0.27 -17.09 4.72
CA GLN A 10 1.74 -17.08 4.80
C GLN A 10 2.40 -17.01 3.41
N GLN A 11 1.59 -16.91 2.34
CA GLN A 11 2.05 -16.97 0.96
C GLN A 11 1.80 -15.63 0.27
N GLY A 12 2.76 -15.17 -0.53
CA GLY A 12 2.68 -13.90 -1.24
C GLY A 12 3.92 -13.59 -2.07
N ILE A 13 3.96 -12.40 -2.69
CA ILE A 13 5.09 -11.96 -3.50
C ILE A 13 6.28 -11.58 -2.58
N GLN A 14 7.31 -12.42 -2.57
CA GLN A 14 8.48 -12.22 -1.68
C GLN A 14 9.82 -12.07 -2.44
N GLY A 15 9.91 -12.56 -3.69
CA GLY A 15 11.16 -12.55 -4.46
C GLY A 15 11.47 -11.20 -5.11
N LYS A 16 12.76 -10.83 -5.20
CA LYS A 16 13.21 -9.56 -5.83
C LYS A 16 12.72 -9.38 -7.27
N PHE A 17 12.69 -10.45 -8.06
CA PHE A 17 12.21 -10.42 -9.45
C PHE A 17 10.70 -10.17 -9.56
N PRO A 18 9.82 -10.99 -8.94
CA PRO A 18 8.37 -10.74 -9.00
C PRO A 18 7.96 -9.42 -8.33
N VAL A 19 8.69 -8.96 -7.31
CA VAL A 19 8.49 -7.61 -6.73
C VAL A 19 8.66 -6.49 -7.76
N LYS A 20 9.70 -6.54 -8.60
CA LYS A 20 9.91 -5.52 -9.64
C LYS A 20 8.80 -5.52 -10.68
N ILE A 21 8.35 -6.71 -11.09
CA ILE A 21 7.24 -6.84 -12.05
C ILE A 21 5.97 -6.26 -11.44
N TYR A 22 5.68 -6.60 -10.18
CA TYR A 22 4.52 -6.11 -9.46
C TYR A 22 4.54 -4.58 -9.29
N ASP A 23 5.69 -4.01 -8.94
CA ASP A 23 5.88 -2.56 -8.86
C ASP A 23 5.60 -1.86 -10.21
N GLN A 24 6.15 -2.36 -11.30
CA GLN A 24 5.92 -1.80 -12.63
C GLN A 24 4.45 -1.89 -13.05
N MET A 25 3.79 -3.02 -12.74
CA MET A 25 2.37 -3.19 -12.99
C MET A 25 1.55 -2.15 -12.22
N GLN A 26 1.73 -2.05 -10.90
CA GLN A 26 0.97 -1.09 -10.09
C GLN A 26 1.26 0.36 -10.47
N ARG A 27 2.51 0.70 -10.81
CA ARG A 27 2.85 2.03 -11.33
C ARG A 27 2.05 2.37 -12.58
N LYS A 28 1.94 1.44 -13.54
CA LYS A 28 1.16 1.65 -14.76
C LYS A 28 -0.33 1.82 -14.46
N LEU A 29 -0.87 1.08 -13.49
CA LEU A 29 -2.27 1.25 -13.06
C LEU A 29 -2.49 2.64 -12.46
N ARG A 30 -1.59 3.08 -11.56
CA ARG A 30 -1.61 4.44 -11.01
C ARG A 30 -1.58 5.49 -12.11
N ASP A 31 -0.64 5.38 -13.04
CA ASP A 31 -0.45 6.38 -14.11
C ASP A 31 -1.69 6.48 -15.02
N LYS A 32 -2.50 5.43 -15.10
CA LYS A 32 -3.79 5.41 -15.81
C LYS A 32 -4.99 5.83 -14.96
N GLY A 33 -4.79 6.07 -13.65
CA GLY A 33 -5.88 6.32 -12.70
C GLY A 33 -6.75 5.09 -12.41
N TRP A 34 -6.25 3.89 -12.69
CA TRP A 34 -6.98 2.62 -12.50
C TRP A 34 -6.67 1.99 -11.13
N ILE A 35 -6.66 2.83 -10.09
CA ILE A 35 -6.44 2.42 -8.71
C ILE A 35 -7.55 2.99 -7.83
N GLU A 36 -7.82 2.30 -6.72
CA GLU A 36 -9.01 2.53 -5.89
C GLU A 36 -8.98 3.82 -5.06
N THR A 37 -7.91 4.63 -5.15
CA THR A 37 -7.73 5.85 -4.35
C THR A 37 -8.93 6.80 -4.42
N GLY A 38 -9.49 6.99 -5.61
CA GLY A 38 -10.65 7.86 -5.80
C GLY A 38 -11.88 7.37 -5.02
N ASP A 39 -12.13 6.07 -5.00
CA ASP A 39 -13.29 5.50 -4.33
C ASP A 39 -13.10 5.46 -2.80
N ILE A 40 -11.86 5.28 -2.33
CA ILE A 40 -11.51 5.45 -0.91
C ILE A 40 -11.82 6.89 -0.45
N ILE A 41 -11.44 7.91 -1.23
CA ILE A 41 -11.72 9.31 -0.90
C ILE A 41 -13.23 9.57 -0.89
N LYS A 42 -13.96 9.09 -1.90
CA LYS A 42 -15.43 9.21 -1.96
C LYS A 42 -16.14 8.55 -0.78
N SER A 43 -15.57 7.49 -0.22
CA SER A 43 -16.11 6.83 0.99
C SER A 43 -16.05 7.71 2.26
N GLY A 44 -15.36 8.86 2.21
CA GLY A 44 -15.18 9.77 3.34
C GLY A 44 -13.92 9.51 4.16
N THR A 45 -13.07 8.59 3.72
CA THR A 45 -11.75 8.35 4.34
C THR A 45 -10.79 9.45 3.91
N ILE A 46 -10.87 10.62 4.54
CA ILE A 46 -10.12 11.84 4.15
C ILE A 46 -9.39 12.54 5.31
N LYS A 47 -9.44 11.98 6.53
CA LYS A 47 -8.86 12.58 7.73
C LYS A 47 -8.37 11.52 8.72
N GLY A 48 -7.39 11.88 9.54
CA GLY A 48 -6.86 11.03 10.60
C GLY A 48 -5.86 9.98 10.11
N PRO A 49 -5.48 9.03 10.99
CA PRO A 49 -4.60 7.93 10.64
C PRO A 49 -5.33 6.82 9.87
N ALA A 50 -4.66 6.24 8.89
CA ALA A 50 -5.11 5.06 8.16
C ALA A 50 -4.09 3.91 8.24
N LEU A 51 -4.59 2.67 8.16
CA LEU A 51 -3.80 1.46 8.09
C LEU A 51 -4.07 0.75 6.77
N GLU A 52 -3.03 0.55 5.96
CA GLU A 52 -3.09 -0.25 4.72
C GLU A 52 -2.47 -1.63 4.98
N ILE A 53 -3.28 -2.67 4.76
CA ILE A 53 -2.85 -4.07 4.87
C ILE A 53 -2.50 -4.57 3.47
N GLY A 54 -1.31 -5.14 3.31
CA GLY A 54 -0.78 -5.54 2.00
C GLY A 54 -0.57 -4.37 1.03
N PRO A 55 0.09 -3.27 1.45
CA PRO A 55 0.30 -2.10 0.59
C PRO A 55 1.15 -2.42 -0.64
N GLY A 56 1.99 -3.45 -0.60
CA GLY A 56 2.98 -3.72 -1.64
C GLY A 56 3.88 -2.50 -1.86
N PRO A 57 4.02 -1.99 -3.10
CA PRO A 57 4.72 -0.74 -3.41
C PRO A 57 4.03 0.54 -2.91
N ALA A 58 2.82 0.44 -2.33
CA ALA A 58 2.05 1.50 -1.69
C ALA A 58 1.49 2.59 -2.61
N TYR A 59 1.33 2.36 -3.92
CA TYR A 59 0.82 3.40 -4.83
C TYR A 59 -0.59 3.89 -4.44
N VAL A 60 -1.48 3.00 -3.97
CA VAL A 60 -2.84 3.38 -3.54
C VAL A 60 -2.79 4.33 -2.35
N GLY A 61 -2.10 3.92 -1.28
CA GLY A 61 -1.94 4.71 -0.07
C GLY A 61 -1.15 6.01 -0.26
N LEU A 62 -0.12 6.02 -1.11
CA LEU A 62 0.66 7.23 -1.41
C LEU A 62 -0.17 8.25 -2.22
N GLU A 63 -0.96 7.81 -3.20
CA GLU A 63 -1.90 8.71 -3.88
C GLU A 63 -3.01 9.19 -2.94
N TRP A 64 -3.44 8.35 -1.99
CA TRP A 64 -4.39 8.78 -0.95
C TRP A 64 -3.79 9.89 -0.07
N LEU A 65 -2.56 9.73 0.42
CA LEU A 65 -1.85 10.75 1.21
C LEU A 65 -1.72 12.08 0.44
N LYS A 66 -1.38 12.03 -0.86
CA LYS A 66 -1.27 13.24 -1.70
C LYS A 66 -2.57 14.03 -1.79
N ASN A 67 -3.70 13.33 -1.77
CA ASN A 67 -5.04 13.93 -1.94
C ASN A 67 -5.75 14.20 -0.61
N THR A 68 -5.14 13.88 0.53
CA THR A 68 -5.77 14.04 1.86
C THR A 68 -4.82 14.74 2.83
N PRO A 69 -4.72 16.08 2.79
CA PRO A 69 -3.81 16.83 3.64
C PRO A 69 -4.07 16.61 5.14
N GLY A 70 -3.00 16.52 5.93
CA GLY A 70 -3.11 16.31 7.39
C GLY A 70 -3.44 14.88 7.82
N THR A 71 -3.39 13.92 6.89
CA THR A 71 -3.52 12.50 7.20
C THR A 71 -2.17 11.84 7.48
N THR A 72 -2.21 10.64 8.06
CA THR A 72 -1.04 9.76 8.19
C THR A 72 -1.42 8.36 7.75
N LEU A 73 -0.47 7.65 7.15
CA LEU A 73 -0.67 6.29 6.67
C LEU A 73 0.37 5.37 7.27
N LYS A 74 -0.07 4.23 7.77
CA LYS A 74 0.79 3.12 8.19
C LYS A 74 0.55 1.93 7.28
N GLY A 75 1.61 1.39 6.69
CA GLY A 75 1.56 0.16 5.91
C GLY A 75 1.95 -1.06 6.75
N LEU A 76 1.28 -2.20 6.51
CA LEU A 76 1.66 -3.50 7.04
C LEU A 76 1.65 -4.54 5.92
N ASP A 77 2.82 -5.03 5.55
CA ASP A 77 2.98 -6.08 4.55
C ASP A 77 3.76 -7.27 5.14
N ILE A 78 3.43 -8.48 4.70
CA ILE A 78 4.18 -9.70 5.05
C ILE A 78 5.50 -9.79 4.28
N SER A 79 5.63 -9.09 3.15
CA SER A 79 6.80 -9.07 2.30
C SER A 79 7.78 -7.99 2.73
N SER A 80 8.89 -8.41 3.36
CA SER A 80 9.97 -7.51 3.75
C SER A 80 10.58 -6.76 2.56
N VAL A 81 10.61 -7.38 1.38
CA VAL A 81 11.18 -6.78 0.16
C VAL A 81 10.28 -5.66 -0.38
N LEU A 82 8.96 -5.84 -0.36
CA LEU A 82 8.01 -4.79 -0.76
C LEU A 82 8.07 -3.60 0.20
N CYS A 83 8.11 -3.85 1.52
CA CYS A 83 8.28 -2.82 2.54
C CYS A 83 9.54 -1.95 2.32
N LEU A 84 10.69 -2.57 2.01
CA LEU A 84 11.93 -1.84 1.75
C LEU A 84 11.86 -0.95 0.49
N GLN A 85 11.09 -1.37 -0.51
CA GLN A 85 10.91 -0.60 -1.73
C GLN A 85 10.05 0.65 -1.50
N MET A 86 9.02 0.57 -0.65
CA MET A 86 8.21 1.71 -0.25
C MET A 86 9.06 2.84 0.37
N VAL A 87 9.99 2.50 1.27
CA VAL A 87 10.89 3.48 1.91
C VAL A 87 11.74 4.21 0.87
N HIS A 88 12.24 3.50 -0.16
CA HIS A 88 13.03 4.11 -1.22
C HIS A 88 12.22 5.04 -2.13
N SER A 89 10.93 4.77 -2.37
CA SER A 89 10.08 5.66 -3.15
C SER A 89 9.75 6.96 -2.42
N THR A 90 9.64 6.93 -1.09
CA THR A 90 9.35 8.12 -0.27
C THR A 90 10.58 9.03 -0.13
N LEU A 91 11.80 8.50 -0.19
CA LEU A 91 13.05 9.27 -0.10
C LEU A 91 13.50 9.92 -1.42
N LYS A 92 12.84 9.59 -2.55
CA LYS A 92 13.15 10.12 -3.88
C LYS A 92 12.12 11.14 -4.39
N GLY A 93 11.20 11.57 -3.52
CA GLY A 93 10.22 12.62 -3.79
C GLY A 93 10.75 13.99 -3.43
#